data_AF-A0A238L765-F1
#
_entry.id   AF-A0A238L765-F1
#
_cell.length_a   1.000
_cell.length_b   1.000
_cell.length_c   1.000
_cell.angle_alpha   90.00
_cell.angle_beta   90.00
_cell.angle_gamma   90.00
#
_symmetry.space_group_name_H-M   'P 1'
#
loop_
_entity.id
_entity.type
_entity.pdbx_description
1 polymer ?
#
loop_
_entity_poly.entity_id
_entity_poly.type
_entity_poly.pdbx_seq_one_letter_code
_entity_poly.pdbx_strand_id
1 'polypeptide(L)'
;MLVLVDVASNMVLDWELGPSENAVGTVRLIKRVCERHGIFDTLYTDNGSAFAGHLVAGGMPHRFRNGAATGVQPMGICKIMGIQTVFALPKNAQAKIAERTFAALSRAVDDGPEFLGAHAGHAPGASPSPKVVPVPVETAKAVLAREIARHNREPGRRSQGARGRSYQEMLRDGLAEREQLGRPVRRASAEQLYLAGLIWKPVAVDRYGRVAANGWQYGGPETQQALLRFHGTGQRILLGRDPDDFSAPAMAFDDAGNLICRGIEPVKRGPYASVDGIRDAARNRKAARVATDAAKAANDYLDDATMRAAMAALNAASKVDDAPPTPPRKVVGARFGRVLASRQEDPVEDDELSGVIEEFDRAPGFDPRRVLSGQ
;
A
#
# COMPACT_ATOMS: atom_id res chain seq x y z
N MET A 1 -6.70 2.75 6.57
CA MET A 1 -6.10 2.87 7.92
C MET A 1 -6.55 1.66 8.72
N LEU A 2 -5.66 1.00 9.46
CA LEU A 2 -5.99 -0.04 10.43
C LEU A 2 -6.04 0.58 11.82
N VAL A 3 -7.03 0.24 12.63
CA VAL A 3 -7.17 0.73 14.01
C VAL A 3 -7.61 -0.43 14.89
N LEU A 4 -6.98 -0.57 16.06
CA LEU A 4 -7.44 -1.50 17.08
C LEU A 4 -8.04 -0.70 18.24
N VAL A 5 -9.29 -1.01 18.57
CA VAL A 5 -10.07 -0.31 19.60
C VAL A 5 -10.40 -1.28 20.71
N ASP A 6 -10.19 -0.88 21.96
CA ASP A 6 -10.72 -1.59 23.10
C ASP A 6 -12.23 -1.33 23.22
N VAL A 7 -13.01 -2.39 23.16
CA VAL A 7 -14.47 -2.36 23.20
C VAL A 7 -15.01 -1.77 24.50
N ALA A 8 -14.38 -2.09 25.64
CA ALA A 8 -14.90 -1.73 26.95
C ALA A 8 -14.74 -0.23 27.24
N SER A 9 -13.61 0.35 26.83
CA SER A 9 -13.27 1.76 27.04
C SER A 9 -13.57 2.65 25.85
N ASN A 10 -13.73 2.10 24.64
CA ASN A 10 -13.66 2.80 23.35
C ASN A 10 -12.28 3.45 23.08
N MET A 11 -11.24 3.08 23.83
CA MET A 11 -9.90 3.61 23.61
C MET A 11 -9.31 3.04 22.31
N VAL A 12 -8.77 3.90 21.47
CA VAL A 12 -7.92 3.47 20.36
C VAL A 12 -6.58 3.03 20.95
N LEU A 13 -6.28 1.74 20.89
CA LEU A 13 -5.06 1.15 21.46
C LEU A 13 -3.83 1.44 20.60
N ASP A 14 -3.98 1.27 19.29
CA ASP A 14 -2.96 1.61 18.30
C ASP A 14 -3.58 1.70 16.91
N TRP A 15 -2.80 2.21 15.95
CA TRP A 15 -3.22 2.35 14.56
C TRP A 15 -2.05 2.11 13.58
N GLU A 16 -2.38 1.88 12.31
CA GLU A 16 -1.42 1.78 11.22
C GLU A 16 -1.97 2.39 9.93
N LEU A 17 -1.20 3.29 9.32
CA LEU A 17 -1.52 3.85 8.00
C LEU A 17 -0.65 3.17 6.94
N GLY A 18 -1.33 2.54 5.98
CA GLY A 18 -0.71 1.93 4.82
C GLY A 18 -1.55 2.17 3.56
N PRO A 19 -0.98 1.95 2.37
CA PRO A 19 -1.64 2.19 1.09
C PRO A 19 -2.85 1.27 0.86
N SER A 20 -2.90 0.12 1.54
CA SER A 20 -4.04 -0.79 1.57
C SER A 20 -4.04 -1.62 2.84
N GLU A 21 -5.23 -2.09 3.22
CA GLU A 21 -5.39 -3.06 4.30
C GLU A 21 -4.70 -4.37 3.94
N ASN A 22 -3.92 -4.89 4.88
CA ASN A 22 -3.17 -6.10 4.66
C ASN A 22 -2.77 -6.80 5.95
N ALA A 23 -2.55 -8.11 5.84
CA ALA A 23 -2.28 -8.95 7.00
C ALA A 23 -0.95 -8.62 7.70
N VAL A 24 0.08 -8.17 6.99
CA VAL A 24 1.38 -7.80 7.62
C VAL A 24 1.19 -6.60 8.54
N GLY A 25 0.53 -5.54 8.05
CA GLY A 25 0.20 -4.38 8.87
C GLY A 25 -0.72 -4.72 10.04
N THR A 26 -1.70 -5.62 9.85
CA THR A 26 -2.54 -6.11 10.94
C THR A 26 -1.71 -6.85 12.02
N VAL A 27 -0.75 -7.68 11.62
CA VAL A 27 0.16 -8.37 12.55
C VAL A 27 1.02 -7.37 13.30
N ARG A 28 1.63 -6.39 12.62
CA ARG A 28 2.44 -5.34 13.27
C ARG A 28 1.61 -4.54 14.28
N LEU A 29 0.37 -4.18 13.92
CA LEU A 29 -0.57 -3.50 14.79
C LEU A 29 -0.88 -4.30 16.06
N ILE A 30 -1.29 -5.56 15.92
CA ILE A 30 -1.61 -6.44 17.06
C ILE A 30 -0.38 -6.66 17.95
N LYS A 31 0.79 -6.85 17.34
CA LYS A 31 2.06 -7.04 18.06
C LYS A 31 2.39 -5.82 18.95
N ARG A 32 2.32 -4.60 18.39
CA ARG A 32 2.56 -3.36 19.16
C ARG A 32 1.56 -3.18 20.31
N VAL A 33 0.29 -3.53 20.08
CA VAL A 33 -0.72 -3.50 21.16
C VAL A 33 -0.39 -4.51 22.25
N CYS A 34 -0.05 -5.75 21.89
CA CYS A 34 0.31 -6.78 22.87
C CYS A 34 1.55 -6.41 23.68
N GLU A 35 2.52 -5.74 23.05
CA GLU A 35 3.73 -5.23 23.71
C GLU A 35 3.40 -4.13 24.73
N ARG A 36 2.59 -3.12 24.34
CA ARG A 36 2.25 -1.98 25.22
C ARG A 36 1.24 -2.33 26.30
N HIS A 37 0.16 -3.01 25.93
CA HIS A 37 -1.02 -3.21 26.76
C HIS A 37 -1.17 -4.64 27.29
N GLY A 38 -0.34 -5.57 26.82
CA GLY A 38 -0.48 -7.00 27.10
C GLY A 38 -1.39 -7.72 26.12
N ILE A 39 -1.38 -9.04 26.20
CA ILE A 39 -2.16 -9.94 25.36
C ILE A 39 -3.63 -9.88 25.81
N PHE A 40 -4.50 -9.51 24.87
CA PHE A 40 -5.94 -9.48 25.05
C PHE A 40 -6.58 -10.83 24.69
N ASP A 41 -7.80 -11.07 25.18
CA ASP A 41 -8.41 -12.40 25.10
C ASP A 41 -9.10 -12.66 23.76
N THR A 42 -9.74 -11.64 23.18
CA THR A 42 -10.57 -11.80 21.98
C THR A 42 -10.34 -10.67 20.99
N LEU A 43 -10.07 -11.03 19.74
CA LEU A 43 -10.04 -10.13 18.59
C LEU A 43 -11.37 -10.21 17.84
N TYR A 44 -12.10 -9.11 17.80
CA TYR A 44 -13.24 -8.97 16.90
C TYR A 44 -12.77 -8.39 15.57
N THR A 45 -12.95 -9.13 14.48
CA THR A 45 -12.61 -8.65 13.13
C THR A 45 -13.84 -8.63 12.25
N ASP A 46 -13.80 -7.80 11.21
CA ASP A 46 -14.67 -8.00 10.07
C ASP A 46 -14.24 -9.26 9.28
N ASN A 47 -15.05 -9.65 8.30
CA ASN A 47 -14.74 -10.79 7.42
C ASN A 47 -13.74 -10.41 6.30
N GLY A 48 -13.01 -9.29 6.42
CA GLY A 48 -12.06 -8.83 5.43
C GLY A 48 -10.89 -9.80 5.27
N SER A 49 -10.39 -9.95 4.05
CA SER A 49 -9.26 -10.85 3.73
C SER A 49 -7.95 -10.45 4.44
N ALA A 50 -7.82 -9.19 4.85
CA ALA A 50 -6.71 -8.69 5.66
C ALA A 50 -6.70 -9.24 7.10
N PHE A 51 -7.84 -9.71 7.60
CA PHE A 51 -8.01 -10.19 8.98
C PHE A 51 -8.30 -11.71 9.04
N ALA A 52 -8.96 -12.26 8.02
CA ALA A 52 -9.26 -13.69 7.91
C ALA A 52 -8.09 -14.55 7.40
N GLY A 53 -6.97 -13.93 6.99
CA GLY A 53 -5.81 -14.63 6.45
C GLY A 53 -5.05 -15.46 7.48
N HIS A 54 -4.37 -16.51 7.00
CA HIS A 54 -3.56 -17.42 7.84
C HIS A 54 -2.49 -16.71 8.69
N LEU A 55 -2.00 -15.54 8.26
CA LEU A 55 -1.02 -14.73 8.99
C LEU A 55 -1.59 -14.13 10.29
N VAL A 56 -2.88 -13.78 10.30
CA VAL A 56 -3.52 -13.19 11.48
C VAL A 56 -4.12 -14.29 12.35
N ALA A 57 -5.02 -15.12 11.78
CA ALA A 57 -5.77 -16.12 12.53
C ALA A 57 -4.98 -17.41 12.84
N GLY A 58 -4.04 -17.82 11.98
CA GLY A 58 -3.23 -19.04 12.17
C GLY A 58 -4.00 -20.35 12.06
N GLY A 59 -4.27 -20.79 10.83
CA GLY A 59 -4.81 -22.14 10.57
C GLY A 59 -6.25 -22.39 11.06
N MET A 60 -7.02 -21.37 11.43
CA MET A 60 -8.46 -21.53 11.68
C MET A 60 -9.17 -22.07 10.43
N PRO A 61 -10.10 -23.03 10.58
CA PRO A 61 -10.94 -23.45 9.47
C PRO A 61 -11.72 -22.23 8.99
N HIS A 62 -11.46 -21.81 7.76
CA HIS A 62 -12.26 -20.79 7.10
C HIS A 62 -13.72 -21.29 7.11
N ARG A 63 -14.69 -20.45 7.50
CA ARG A 63 -16.12 -20.84 7.62
C ARG A 63 -16.69 -21.44 6.32
N PHE A 64 -16.02 -21.19 5.20
CA PHE A 64 -16.38 -21.67 3.86
C PHE A 64 -15.48 -22.80 3.31
N ARG A 65 -14.50 -23.31 4.08
CA ARG A 65 -13.65 -24.42 3.66
C ARG A 65 -14.08 -25.68 4.44
N ASN A 66 -14.92 -26.49 3.80
CA ASN A 66 -15.27 -27.81 4.31
C ASN A 66 -14.01 -28.69 4.38
N GLY A 67 -13.64 -29.13 5.58
CA GLY A 67 -12.54 -30.08 5.82
C GLY A 67 -11.53 -29.60 6.87
N ALA A 68 -11.14 -30.50 7.78
CA ALA A 68 -10.02 -30.27 8.69
C ALA A 68 -8.73 -30.10 7.87
N ALA A 69 -7.95 -29.07 8.16
CA ALA A 69 -6.69 -28.84 7.47
C ALA A 69 -5.69 -29.93 7.85
N THR A 70 -5.30 -30.78 6.89
CA THR A 70 -4.33 -31.85 7.09
C THR A 70 -2.89 -31.33 6.90
N GLY A 71 -1.97 -31.77 7.76
CA GLY A 71 -0.56 -31.41 7.73
C GLY A 71 -0.19 -30.11 8.46
N VAL A 72 1.06 -29.67 8.30
CA VAL A 72 1.65 -28.50 8.97
C VAL A 72 0.87 -27.23 8.64
N GLN A 73 0.26 -26.60 9.65
CA GLN A 73 -0.51 -25.37 9.48
C GLN A 73 0.33 -24.12 9.79
N PRO A 74 0.24 -23.06 8.97
CA PRO A 74 0.82 -21.77 9.32
C PRO A 74 0.36 -21.27 10.69
N MET A 75 1.31 -20.79 11.49
CA MET A 75 1.02 -20.07 12.72
C MET A 75 0.75 -18.59 12.39
N GLY A 76 -0.30 -18.04 12.98
CA GLY A 76 -0.59 -16.61 12.93
C GLY A 76 -0.43 -15.99 14.31
N ILE A 77 -0.38 -14.66 14.37
CA ILE A 77 -0.20 -13.93 15.64
C ILE A 77 -1.24 -14.32 16.69
N CYS A 78 -2.51 -14.48 16.31
CA CYS A 78 -3.56 -14.85 17.26
C CYS A 78 -3.31 -16.24 17.87
N LYS A 79 -2.84 -17.21 17.08
CA LYS A 79 -2.50 -18.55 17.58
C LYS A 79 -1.29 -18.50 18.53
N ILE A 80 -0.25 -17.74 18.17
CA ILE A 80 0.98 -17.62 18.97
C ILE A 80 0.73 -16.92 20.31
N MET A 81 -0.12 -15.88 20.29
CA MET A 81 -0.46 -15.10 21.49
C MET A 81 -1.61 -15.72 22.30
N GLY A 82 -2.30 -16.75 21.78
CA GLY A 82 -3.49 -17.31 22.43
C GLY A 82 -4.64 -16.31 22.50
N ILE A 83 -4.90 -15.63 21.39
CA ILE A 83 -5.98 -14.68 21.17
C ILE A 83 -7.08 -15.38 20.39
N GLN A 84 -8.30 -15.39 20.93
CA GLN A 84 -9.46 -15.93 20.22
C GLN A 84 -9.91 -14.96 19.12
N THR A 85 -10.04 -15.43 17.88
CA THR A 85 -10.57 -14.59 16.80
C THR A 85 -12.07 -14.83 16.65
N VAL A 86 -12.87 -13.77 16.66
CA VAL A 86 -14.32 -13.79 16.47
C VAL A 86 -14.68 -12.89 15.31
N PHE A 87 -15.28 -13.46 14.27
CA PHE A 87 -15.81 -12.70 13.15
C PHE A 87 -17.12 -12.03 13.55
N ALA A 88 -17.12 -10.70 13.62
CA ALA A 88 -18.29 -9.94 13.99
C ALA A 88 -19.34 -10.02 12.85
N LEU A 89 -20.57 -10.42 13.20
CA LEU A 89 -21.69 -10.31 12.27
C LEU A 89 -22.01 -8.83 12.03
N PRO A 90 -22.42 -8.44 10.80
CA PRO A 90 -22.89 -7.08 10.52
C PRO A 90 -23.97 -6.65 11.52
N LYS A 91 -23.94 -5.38 11.94
CA LYS A 91 -24.89 -4.76 12.90
C LYS A 91 -24.81 -5.25 14.35
N ASN A 92 -23.82 -6.06 14.72
CA ASN A 92 -23.58 -6.42 16.13
C ASN A 92 -23.07 -5.20 16.94
N ALA A 93 -23.28 -5.20 18.26
CA ALA A 93 -22.85 -4.14 19.18
C ALA A 93 -21.35 -3.84 19.06
N GLN A 94 -20.51 -4.86 18.83
CA GLN A 94 -19.07 -4.69 18.69
C GLN A 94 -18.66 -3.96 17.40
N ALA A 95 -19.27 -4.34 16.27
CA ALA A 95 -19.04 -3.65 14.99
C ALA A 95 -19.44 -2.16 15.08
N LYS A 96 -20.54 -1.86 15.79
CA LYS A 96 -21.00 -0.48 16.00
C LYS A 96 -20.01 0.40 16.77
N ILE A 97 -19.21 -0.17 17.67
CA ILE A 97 -18.19 0.58 18.42
C ILE A 97 -17.06 1.02 17.47
N ALA A 98 -16.58 0.10 16.64
CA ALA A 98 -15.58 0.41 15.64
C ALA A 98 -16.10 1.47 14.66
N GLU A 99 -17.30 1.28 14.09
CA GLU A 99 -17.95 2.24 13.18
C GLU A 99 -18.07 3.64 13.81
N ARG A 100 -18.51 3.72 15.08
CA ARG A 100 -18.62 5.01 15.79
C ARG A 100 -17.26 5.67 16.00
N THR A 101 -16.23 4.90 16.31
CA THR A 101 -14.87 5.40 16.51
C THR A 101 -14.30 5.94 15.21
N PHE A 102 -14.44 5.20 14.11
CA PHE A 102 -14.03 5.66 12.78
C PHE A 102 -14.81 6.91 12.34
N ALA A 103 -16.12 6.98 12.60
CA ALA A 103 -16.90 8.18 12.29
C ALA A 103 -16.45 9.41 13.10
N ALA A 104 -16.04 9.23 14.35
CA ALA A 104 -15.50 10.31 15.17
C ALA A 104 -14.11 10.76 14.69
N LEU A 105 -13.23 9.81 14.33
CA LEU A 105 -11.90 10.10 13.82
C LEU A 105 -11.97 10.76 12.43
N SER A 106 -12.83 10.28 11.54
CA SER A 106 -13.02 10.85 10.20
C SER A 106 -13.40 12.34 10.29
N ARG A 107 -14.40 12.70 11.11
CA ARG A 107 -14.76 14.12 11.32
C ARG A 107 -13.64 14.96 11.95
N ALA A 108 -12.76 14.36 12.73
CA ALA A 108 -11.66 15.08 13.37
C ALA A 108 -10.45 15.26 12.44
N VAL A 109 -10.23 14.32 11.54
CA VAL A 109 -9.05 14.24 10.68
C VAL A 109 -9.37 14.78 9.29
N ASP A 110 -10.39 14.23 8.64
CA ASP A 110 -10.71 14.50 7.24
C ASP A 110 -11.24 15.92 7.03
N ASP A 111 -11.96 16.46 8.02
CA ASP A 111 -12.49 17.84 8.00
C ASP A 111 -11.46 18.88 8.51
N GLY A 112 -10.24 18.44 8.85
CA GLY A 112 -9.18 19.30 9.35
C GLY A 112 -8.58 20.21 8.27
N PRO A 113 -8.05 21.39 8.63
CA PRO A 113 -7.45 22.32 7.67
C PRO A 113 -6.27 21.71 6.90
N GLU A 114 -5.55 20.75 7.49
CA GLU A 114 -4.43 20.05 6.86
C GLU A 114 -4.86 19.16 5.69
N PHE A 115 -6.13 18.77 5.64
CA PHE A 115 -6.72 17.94 4.58
C PHE A 115 -7.63 18.75 3.64
N LEU A 116 -7.61 20.09 3.74
CA LEU A 116 -8.36 20.97 2.86
C LEU A 116 -7.96 20.69 1.39
N GLY A 117 -8.94 20.32 0.57
CA GLY A 117 -8.72 19.97 -0.84
C GLY A 117 -8.17 18.56 -1.08
N ALA A 118 -7.90 17.78 -0.04
CA ALA A 118 -7.40 16.40 -0.15
C ALA A 118 -8.52 15.34 -0.19
N HIS A 119 -9.76 15.76 0.06
CA HIS A 119 -10.90 14.86 0.18
C HIS A 119 -11.53 14.54 -1.20
N ALA A 120 -11.67 13.25 -1.53
CA ALA A 120 -12.24 12.80 -2.80
C ALA A 120 -13.79 12.72 -2.81
N GLY A 121 -14.44 12.92 -1.66
CA GLY A 121 -15.90 12.82 -1.47
C GLY A 121 -16.28 11.77 -0.41
N HIS A 122 -17.42 11.94 0.26
CA HIS A 122 -17.84 11.06 1.39
C HIS A 122 -18.58 9.79 0.95
N ALA A 123 -18.80 9.62 -0.36
CA ALA A 123 -19.54 8.48 -0.90
C ALA A 123 -18.62 7.27 -1.12
N PRO A 124 -19.07 6.04 -0.80
CA PRO A 124 -18.35 4.83 -1.18
C PRO A 124 -18.09 4.76 -2.68
N GLY A 125 -16.84 4.53 -3.08
CA GLY A 125 -16.44 4.46 -4.49
C GLY A 125 -16.07 5.81 -5.13
N ALA A 126 -16.10 6.91 -4.37
CA ALA A 126 -15.60 8.19 -4.84
C ALA A 126 -14.12 8.08 -5.26
N SER A 127 -13.80 8.56 -6.47
CA SER A 127 -12.44 8.59 -7.01
C SER A 127 -11.95 10.04 -7.00
N PRO A 128 -10.65 10.28 -6.70
CA PRO A 128 -10.12 11.63 -6.65
C PRO A 128 -10.17 12.29 -8.03
N SER A 129 -10.70 13.52 -8.08
CA SER A 129 -10.63 14.36 -9.28
C SER A 129 -9.25 15.03 -9.40
N PRO A 130 -8.87 15.58 -10.57
CA PRO A 130 -7.62 16.34 -10.73
C PRO A 130 -7.47 17.56 -9.81
N LYS A 131 -8.59 18.02 -9.21
CA LYS A 131 -8.59 19.14 -8.24
C LYS A 131 -8.21 18.71 -6.82
N VAL A 132 -8.15 17.40 -6.56
CA VAL A 132 -7.74 16.87 -5.26
C VAL A 132 -6.24 17.05 -5.10
N VAL A 133 -5.84 17.72 -4.02
CA VAL A 133 -4.44 17.97 -3.69
C VAL A 133 -3.99 16.96 -2.62
N PRO A 134 -3.11 15.99 -2.94
CA PRO A 134 -2.67 15.01 -1.96
C PRO A 134 -1.86 15.64 -0.83
N VAL A 135 -2.05 15.14 0.39
CA VAL A 135 -1.26 15.53 1.57
C VAL A 135 -0.05 14.59 1.70
N PRO A 136 1.14 15.10 2.07
CA PRO A 136 2.28 14.24 2.38
C PRO A 136 1.94 13.19 3.46
N VAL A 137 2.39 11.95 3.27
CA VAL A 137 2.06 10.83 4.17
C VAL A 137 2.48 11.10 5.61
N GLU A 138 3.64 11.73 5.83
CA GLU A 138 4.12 12.05 7.19
C GLU A 138 3.27 13.13 7.86
N THR A 139 2.77 14.11 7.10
CA THR A 139 1.80 15.08 7.61
C THR A 139 0.50 14.38 8.03
N ALA A 140 -0.02 13.48 7.18
CA ALA A 140 -1.22 12.71 7.51
C ALA A 140 -1.02 11.85 8.78
N LYS A 141 0.14 11.21 8.93
CA LYS A 141 0.49 10.46 10.15
C LYS A 141 0.56 11.35 11.39
N ALA A 142 1.13 12.55 11.27
CA ALA A 142 1.22 13.50 12.38
C ALA A 142 -0.17 13.97 12.85
N VAL A 143 -1.08 14.27 11.91
CA VAL A 143 -2.46 14.63 12.24
C VAL A 143 -3.20 13.46 12.88
N LEU A 144 -3.09 12.25 12.32
CA LEU A 144 -3.67 11.04 12.91
C LEU A 144 -3.18 10.81 14.34
N ALA A 145 -1.87 10.92 14.59
CA ALA A 145 -1.29 10.79 15.92
C ALA A 145 -1.89 11.81 16.91
N ARG A 146 -2.00 13.08 16.49
CA ARG A 146 -2.59 14.15 17.30
C ARG A 146 -4.05 13.89 17.62
N GLU A 147 -4.86 13.60 16.60
CA GLU A 147 -6.31 13.43 16.76
C GLU A 147 -6.67 12.18 17.54
N ILE A 148 -5.94 11.07 17.36
CA ILE A 148 -6.12 9.86 18.15
C ILE A 148 -5.72 10.10 19.61
N ALA A 149 -4.61 10.82 19.87
CA ALA A 149 -4.22 11.19 21.22
C ALA A 149 -5.27 12.08 21.90
N ARG A 150 -5.81 13.07 21.17
CA ARG A 150 -6.94 13.90 21.63
C ARG A 150 -8.16 13.05 21.93
N HIS A 151 -8.57 12.19 21.00
CA HIS A 151 -9.71 11.29 21.15
C HIS A 151 -9.61 10.44 22.42
N ASN A 152 -8.43 9.87 22.69
CA ASN A 152 -8.22 9.03 23.87
C ASN A 152 -8.20 9.82 25.19
N ARG A 153 -7.68 11.05 25.19
CA ARG A 153 -7.47 11.88 26.40
C ARG A 153 -8.61 12.83 26.73
N GLU A 154 -9.52 13.07 25.80
CA GLU A 154 -10.63 14.01 25.97
C GLU A 154 -11.51 13.60 27.18
N PRO A 155 -11.60 14.45 28.22
CA PRO A 155 -12.46 14.20 29.37
C PRO A 155 -13.93 14.48 29.01
N GLY A 156 -14.84 14.24 29.97
CA GLY A 156 -16.25 14.54 29.79
C GLY A 156 -16.98 13.56 28.87
N ARG A 157 -16.43 12.36 28.63
CA ARG A 157 -17.09 11.36 27.76
C ARG A 157 -18.44 10.94 28.35
N ARG A 158 -19.43 10.87 27.46
CA ARG A 158 -20.82 10.45 27.75
C ARG A 158 -21.12 9.02 27.32
N SER A 159 -20.11 8.27 26.89
CA SER A 159 -20.28 6.85 26.55
C SER A 159 -20.65 6.04 27.80
N GLN A 160 -21.20 4.84 27.58
CA GLN A 160 -21.59 3.94 28.65
C GLN A 160 -20.39 3.66 29.57
N GLY A 161 -20.58 3.86 30.88
CA GLY A 161 -19.53 3.62 31.88
C GLY A 161 -18.47 4.73 32.02
N ALA A 162 -18.41 5.71 31.11
CA ALA A 162 -17.40 6.76 31.18
C ALA A 162 -17.54 7.66 32.41
N ARG A 163 -18.78 8.08 32.74
CA ARG A 163 -19.05 8.98 33.89
C ARG A 163 -18.16 10.24 33.87
N GLY A 164 -17.93 10.81 32.69
CA GLY A 164 -17.09 12.01 32.52
C GLY A 164 -15.59 11.74 32.45
N ARG A 165 -15.12 10.49 32.57
CA ARG A 165 -13.71 10.12 32.34
C ARG A 165 -13.36 10.11 30.86
N SER A 166 -12.09 10.24 30.55
CA SER A 166 -11.54 9.98 29.21
C SER A 166 -11.47 8.47 28.92
N TYR A 167 -11.36 8.09 27.65
CA TYR A 167 -11.21 6.67 27.28
C TYR A 167 -9.91 6.06 27.81
N GLN A 168 -8.84 6.86 27.89
CA GLN A 168 -7.58 6.44 28.50
C GLN A 168 -7.73 6.12 29.99
N GLU A 169 -8.48 6.94 30.73
CA GLU A 169 -8.77 6.68 32.14
C GLU A 169 -9.67 5.45 32.30
N MET A 170 -10.67 5.28 31.45
CA MET A 170 -11.52 4.08 31.46
C MET A 170 -10.72 2.79 31.26
N LEU A 171 -9.79 2.78 30.30
CA LEU A 171 -8.92 1.61 30.07
C LEU A 171 -8.05 1.34 31.30
N ARG A 172 -7.36 2.37 31.82
CA ARG A 172 -6.50 2.25 33.00
C ARG A 172 -7.27 1.68 34.19
N ASP A 173 -8.41 2.28 34.51
CA ASP A 173 -9.23 1.88 35.66
C ASP A 173 -9.76 0.45 35.47
N GLY A 174 -10.21 0.10 34.26
CA GLY A 174 -10.71 -1.24 33.95
C GLY A 174 -9.63 -2.32 34.01
N LEU A 175 -8.38 -2.01 33.63
CA LEU A 175 -7.26 -2.94 33.78
C LEU A 175 -6.90 -3.15 35.27
N ALA A 176 -6.92 -2.08 36.08
CA ALA A 176 -6.69 -2.18 37.52
C ALA A 176 -7.78 -2.98 38.23
N GLU A 177 -9.05 -2.79 37.86
CA GLU A 177 -10.17 -3.58 38.37
C GLU A 177 -10.03 -5.06 38.01
N ARG A 178 -9.65 -5.38 36.76
CA ARG A 178 -9.39 -6.76 36.35
C ARG A 178 -8.29 -7.42 37.18
N GLU A 179 -7.22 -6.69 37.48
CA GLU A 179 -6.12 -7.18 38.31
C GLU A 179 -6.60 -7.50 39.73
N GLN A 180 -7.41 -6.62 40.34
CA GLN A 180 -8.01 -6.86 41.66
C GLN A 180 -8.94 -8.09 41.68
N LEU A 181 -9.60 -8.38 40.56
CA LEU A 181 -10.44 -9.57 40.39
C LEU A 181 -9.64 -10.86 40.08
N GLY A 182 -8.31 -10.84 40.20
CA GLY A 182 -7.45 -11.99 39.94
C GLY A 182 -7.32 -12.35 38.46
N ARG A 183 -7.58 -11.39 37.56
CA ARG A 183 -7.47 -11.55 36.10
C ARG A 183 -6.39 -10.61 35.53
N PRO A 184 -5.12 -10.76 35.94
CA PRO A 184 -4.05 -9.85 35.55
C PRO A 184 -3.80 -9.87 34.04
N VAL A 185 -3.23 -8.78 33.55
CA VAL A 185 -2.82 -8.64 32.15
C VAL A 185 -1.72 -9.65 31.82
N ARG A 186 -1.96 -10.48 30.81
CA ARG A 186 -0.93 -11.40 30.28
C ARG A 186 0.11 -10.60 29.50
N ARG A 187 1.38 -10.62 29.94
CA ARG A 187 2.47 -9.95 29.23
C ARG A 187 3.05 -10.86 28.15
N ALA A 188 3.25 -10.33 26.96
CA ALA A 188 3.89 -11.06 25.88
C ALA A 188 5.40 -11.21 26.18
N SER A 189 5.92 -12.42 26.07
CA SER A 189 7.37 -12.64 26.16
C SER A 189 8.09 -12.13 24.91
N ALA A 190 9.38 -11.84 25.01
CA ALA A 190 10.21 -11.45 23.86
C ALA A 190 10.15 -12.52 22.75
N GLU A 191 10.14 -13.80 23.14
CA GLU A 191 10.02 -14.92 22.21
C GLU A 191 8.66 -14.93 21.50
N GLN A 192 7.55 -14.70 22.21
CA GLN A 192 6.23 -14.62 21.57
C GLN A 192 6.14 -13.45 20.59
N LEU A 193 6.67 -12.27 20.96
CA LEU A 193 6.72 -11.10 20.09
C LEU A 193 7.58 -11.36 18.84
N TYR A 194 8.68 -12.08 18.99
CA TYR A 194 9.54 -12.49 17.89
C TYR A 194 8.81 -13.46 16.95
N LEU A 195 8.29 -14.58 17.46
CA LEU A 195 7.59 -15.60 16.66
C LEU A 195 6.35 -15.05 15.96
N ALA A 196 5.61 -14.16 16.63
CA ALA A 196 4.42 -13.52 16.08
C ALA A 196 4.73 -12.52 14.95
N GLY A 197 5.96 -12.02 14.88
CA GLY A 197 6.41 -11.16 13.79
C GLY A 197 6.76 -11.90 12.52
N LEU A 198 6.98 -13.22 12.58
CA LEU A 198 7.40 -14.03 11.44
C LEU A 198 6.22 -14.44 10.55
N ILE A 199 6.50 -14.61 9.25
CA ILE A 199 5.60 -15.27 8.32
C ILE A 199 5.92 -16.76 8.24
N TRP A 200 4.91 -17.58 8.51
CA TRP A 200 5.07 -19.03 8.59
C TRP A 200 4.56 -19.72 7.32
N LYS A 201 5.41 -20.56 6.71
CA LYS A 201 5.09 -21.27 5.48
C LYS A 201 5.49 -22.74 5.57
N PRO A 202 4.57 -23.68 5.29
CA PRO A 202 4.93 -25.09 5.10
C PRO A 202 5.83 -25.25 3.86
N VAL A 203 7.00 -25.84 4.05
CA VAL A 203 8.00 -26.09 3.00
C VAL A 203 8.52 -27.52 3.10
N ALA A 204 9.02 -28.04 1.99
CA ALA A 204 9.72 -29.32 1.98
C ALA A 204 11.23 -29.06 2.09
N VAL A 205 11.94 -29.96 2.77
CA VAL A 205 13.41 -29.96 2.81
C VAL A 205 13.92 -30.73 1.60
N ASP A 206 14.90 -30.18 0.88
CA ASP A 206 15.55 -30.85 -0.23
C ASP A 206 16.62 -31.86 0.23
N ARG A 207 17.19 -32.59 -0.73
CA ARG A 207 18.23 -33.60 -0.46
C ARG A 207 19.54 -33.02 0.09
N TYR A 208 19.70 -31.70 0.09
CA TYR A 208 20.87 -30.98 0.59
C TYR A 208 20.58 -30.29 1.93
N GLY A 209 19.43 -30.53 2.55
CA GLY A 209 19.08 -29.90 3.83
C GLY A 209 18.71 -28.42 3.68
N ARG A 210 18.13 -28.04 2.54
CA ARG A 210 17.72 -26.66 2.25
C ARG A 210 16.22 -26.56 2.07
N VAL A 211 15.71 -25.36 2.26
CA VAL A 211 14.29 -25.02 2.07
C VAL A 211 14.14 -23.82 1.16
N ALA A 212 13.08 -23.81 0.34
CA ALA A 212 12.84 -22.77 -0.63
C ALA A 212 11.50 -22.06 -0.41
N ALA A 213 11.50 -20.73 -0.48
CA ALA A 213 10.30 -19.93 -0.41
C ALA A 213 10.45 -18.59 -1.17
N ASN A 214 9.47 -18.24 -2.01
CA ASN A 214 9.45 -16.97 -2.76
C ASN A 214 10.71 -16.72 -3.60
N GLY A 215 11.31 -17.77 -4.18
CA GLY A 215 12.54 -17.70 -4.96
C GLY A 215 13.83 -17.69 -4.13
N TRP A 216 13.73 -17.55 -2.81
CA TRP A 216 14.84 -17.69 -1.89
C TRP A 216 15.12 -19.15 -1.55
N GLN A 217 16.37 -19.47 -1.23
CA GLN A 217 16.77 -20.73 -0.60
C GLN A 217 17.50 -20.45 0.70
N TYR A 218 17.20 -21.24 1.73
CA TYR A 218 17.78 -21.18 3.06
C TYR A 218 18.33 -22.55 3.43
N GLY A 219 19.42 -22.59 4.22
CA GLY A 219 20.03 -23.84 4.68
C GLY A 219 21.54 -23.84 4.48
N GLY A 220 22.25 -23.33 5.49
CA GLY A 220 23.70 -23.34 5.56
C GLY A 220 24.25 -24.61 6.23
N PRO A 221 25.59 -24.76 6.27
CA PRO A 221 26.26 -25.93 6.86
C PRO A 221 25.82 -26.22 8.31
N GLU A 222 25.62 -25.20 9.13
CA GLU A 222 25.27 -25.34 10.55
C GLU A 222 23.87 -25.93 10.77
N THR A 223 22.91 -25.62 9.88
CA THR A 223 21.53 -26.08 9.99
C THR A 223 21.24 -27.34 9.17
N GLN A 224 22.16 -27.73 8.28
CA GLN A 224 21.96 -28.77 7.29
C GLN A 224 21.58 -30.12 7.91
N GLN A 225 22.33 -30.56 8.93
CA GLN A 225 22.10 -31.86 9.56
C GLN A 225 20.73 -31.93 10.27
N ALA A 226 20.31 -30.82 10.91
CA ALA A 226 19.01 -30.75 11.56
C ALA A 226 17.86 -30.82 10.53
N LEU A 227 17.99 -30.09 9.42
CA LEU A 227 16.98 -30.04 8.37
C LEU A 227 16.87 -31.37 7.60
N LEU A 228 17.99 -32.03 7.29
CA LEU A 228 18.00 -33.30 6.54
C LEU A 228 17.18 -34.42 7.21
N ARG A 229 17.00 -34.39 8.54
CA ARG A 229 16.15 -35.35 9.27
C ARG A 229 14.68 -35.28 8.85
N PHE A 230 14.27 -34.17 8.25
CA PHE A 230 12.92 -33.91 7.76
C PHE A 230 12.83 -33.96 6.22
N HIS A 231 13.86 -34.48 5.56
CA HIS A 231 13.82 -34.76 4.13
C HIS A 231 13.04 -36.05 3.87
N GLY A 232 11.96 -35.94 3.10
CA GLY A 232 11.14 -37.10 2.74
C GLY A 232 9.96 -36.73 1.85
N THR A 233 9.44 -37.71 1.13
CA THR A 233 8.26 -37.52 0.29
C THR A 233 7.04 -37.21 1.15
N GLY A 234 6.38 -36.07 0.89
CA GLY A 234 5.19 -35.64 1.62
C GLY A 234 5.47 -34.97 2.97
N GLN A 235 6.70 -35.07 3.50
CA GLN A 235 7.08 -34.42 4.75
C GLN A 235 7.25 -32.91 4.54
N ARG A 236 6.74 -32.13 5.49
CA ARG A 236 6.81 -30.66 5.49
C ARG A 236 7.28 -30.18 6.85
N ILE A 237 8.00 -29.07 6.85
CA ILE A 237 8.34 -28.32 8.05
C ILE A 237 7.75 -26.91 7.94
N LEU A 238 7.58 -26.23 9.07
CA LEU A 238 7.09 -24.86 9.10
C LEU A 238 8.26 -23.88 9.14
N LEU A 239 8.49 -23.15 8.06
CA LEU A 239 9.54 -22.14 7.95
C LEU A 239 9.00 -20.77 8.35
N GLY A 240 9.61 -20.16 9.37
CA GLY A 240 9.37 -18.79 9.82
C GLY A 240 10.42 -17.85 9.26
N ARG A 241 9.98 -16.75 8.64
CA ARG A 241 10.86 -15.72 8.06
C ARG A 241 10.37 -14.33 8.43
N ASP A 242 11.27 -13.37 8.46
CA ASP A 242 10.88 -11.98 8.63
C ASP A 242 10.11 -11.49 7.36
N PRO A 243 8.88 -10.94 7.49
CA PRO A 243 8.14 -10.40 6.36
C PRO A 243 8.81 -9.20 5.69
N ASP A 244 9.63 -8.47 6.44
CA ASP A 244 10.19 -7.17 6.06
C ASP A 244 11.62 -7.32 5.52
N ASP A 245 12.29 -8.41 5.90
CA ASP A 245 13.63 -8.75 5.41
C ASP A 245 13.83 -10.26 5.21
N PHE A 246 13.67 -10.74 3.97
CA PHE A 246 13.95 -12.12 3.61
C PHE A 246 15.44 -12.48 3.63
N SER A 247 16.34 -11.52 3.77
CA SER A 247 17.77 -11.79 3.98
C SER A 247 18.11 -12.10 5.44
N ALA A 248 17.19 -11.84 6.38
CA ALA A 248 17.35 -12.23 7.76
C ALA A 248 17.33 -13.77 7.92
N PRO A 249 18.03 -14.31 8.94
CA PRO A 249 18.05 -15.75 9.18
C PRO A 249 16.66 -16.28 9.52
N ALA A 250 16.29 -17.41 8.93
CA ALA A 250 15.01 -18.06 9.16
C ALA A 250 15.06 -19.03 10.35
N MET A 251 13.91 -19.59 10.71
CA MET A 251 13.82 -20.70 11.67
C MET A 251 12.77 -21.71 11.24
N ALA A 252 12.85 -22.92 11.79
CA ALA A 252 11.95 -23.99 11.41
C ALA A 252 11.39 -24.76 12.61
N PHE A 253 10.13 -25.16 12.48
CA PHE A 253 9.42 -26.06 13.38
C PHE A 253 8.96 -27.30 12.64
N ASP A 254 8.83 -28.42 13.34
CA ASP A 254 8.22 -29.64 12.81
C ASP A 254 6.69 -29.56 12.82
N ASP A 255 6.03 -30.64 12.43
CA ASP A 255 4.57 -30.77 12.40
C ASP A 255 3.94 -30.89 13.80
N ALA A 256 4.69 -31.38 14.78
CA ALA A 256 4.30 -31.43 16.19
C ALA A 256 4.46 -30.08 16.91
N GLY A 257 5.10 -29.09 16.28
CA GLY A 257 5.35 -27.77 16.86
C GLY A 257 6.63 -27.70 17.71
N ASN A 258 7.56 -28.64 17.56
CA ASN A 258 8.89 -28.56 18.16
C ASN A 258 9.84 -27.75 17.27
N LEU A 259 10.72 -26.98 17.91
CA LEU A 259 11.76 -26.23 17.21
C LEU A 259 12.78 -27.20 16.59
N ILE A 260 13.01 -27.08 15.27
CA ILE A 260 14.05 -27.82 14.56
C ILE A 260 15.39 -27.11 14.72
N CYS A 261 15.46 -25.84 14.29
CA CYS A 261 16.64 -24.99 14.41
C CYS A 261 16.29 -23.51 14.16
N ARG A 262 17.15 -22.63 14.65
CA ARG A 262 17.18 -21.18 14.34
C ARG A 262 18.40 -20.88 13.46
N GLY A 263 18.51 -19.64 12.98
CA GLY A 263 19.70 -19.20 12.25
C GLY A 263 19.85 -19.86 10.88
N ILE A 264 18.74 -20.17 10.22
CA ILE A 264 18.76 -20.78 8.89
C ILE A 264 19.07 -19.67 7.88
N GLU A 265 20.35 -19.49 7.58
CA GLU A 265 20.84 -18.43 6.69
C GLU A 265 20.34 -18.59 5.24
N PRO A 266 20.07 -17.49 4.52
CA PRO A 266 19.78 -17.53 3.10
C PRO A 266 21.04 -17.86 2.29
N VAL A 267 20.97 -18.91 1.49
CA VAL A 267 22.07 -19.33 0.57
C VAL A 267 21.83 -18.87 -0.86
N LYS A 268 20.59 -18.51 -1.21
CA LYS A 268 20.24 -17.93 -2.51
C LYS A 268 19.20 -16.84 -2.34
N ARG A 269 19.49 -15.66 -2.88
CA ARG A 269 18.56 -14.53 -2.91
C ARG A 269 17.46 -14.75 -3.96
N GLY A 270 16.25 -14.37 -3.58
CA GLY A 270 15.10 -14.29 -4.50
C GLY A 270 14.97 -12.91 -5.14
N PRO A 271 13.95 -12.71 -5.99
CA PRO A 271 13.76 -11.47 -6.76
C PRO A 271 13.31 -10.28 -5.92
N TYR A 272 12.73 -10.52 -4.73
CA TYR A 272 12.23 -9.47 -3.83
C TYR A 272 12.71 -9.76 -2.41
N ALA A 273 12.99 -8.71 -1.64
CA ALA A 273 13.51 -8.80 -0.28
C ALA A 273 12.43 -8.83 0.81
N SER A 274 11.15 -8.59 0.49
CA SER A 274 10.08 -8.54 1.50
C SER A 274 8.72 -8.91 0.91
N VAL A 275 7.73 -9.12 1.79
CA VAL A 275 6.33 -9.35 1.41
C VAL A 275 5.76 -8.14 0.67
N ASP A 276 6.01 -6.93 1.19
CA ASP A 276 5.53 -5.71 0.55
C ASP A 276 6.18 -5.48 -0.82
N GLY A 277 7.48 -5.79 -0.98
CA GLY A 277 8.16 -5.76 -2.28
C GLY A 277 7.51 -6.70 -3.31
N ILE A 278 7.06 -7.89 -2.91
CA ILE A 278 6.31 -8.80 -3.78
C ILE A 278 4.97 -8.18 -4.19
N ARG A 279 4.26 -7.57 -3.24
CA ARG A 279 2.93 -6.98 -3.46
C ARG A 279 2.99 -5.76 -4.37
N ASP A 280 3.96 -4.90 -4.17
CA ASP A 280 4.15 -3.70 -5.00
C ASP A 280 4.56 -4.08 -6.43
N ALA A 281 5.42 -5.08 -6.59
CA ALA A 281 5.71 -5.61 -7.92
C ALA A 281 4.47 -6.22 -8.60
N ALA A 282 3.62 -6.92 -7.86
CA ALA A 282 2.35 -7.43 -8.41
C ALA A 282 1.41 -6.29 -8.82
N ARG A 283 1.31 -5.23 -8.03
CA ARG A 283 0.53 -4.03 -8.34
C ARG A 283 1.04 -3.33 -9.59
N ASN A 284 2.36 -3.11 -9.66
CA ASN A 284 3.00 -2.45 -10.80
C ASN A 284 2.84 -3.26 -12.08
N ARG A 285 2.95 -4.59 -12.01
CA ARG A 285 2.66 -5.47 -13.16
C ARG A 285 1.22 -5.36 -13.62
N LYS A 286 0.25 -5.28 -12.69
CA LYS A 286 -1.16 -5.09 -13.04
C LYS A 286 -1.38 -3.72 -13.69
N ALA A 287 -0.83 -2.66 -13.11
CA ALA A 287 -0.92 -1.30 -13.67
C ALA A 287 -0.30 -1.21 -15.06
N ALA A 288 0.88 -1.81 -15.26
CA ALA A 288 1.53 -1.90 -16.57
C ALA A 288 0.65 -2.62 -17.59
N ARG A 289 0.04 -3.76 -17.23
CA ARG A 289 -0.90 -4.46 -18.13
C ARG A 289 -2.07 -3.58 -18.53
N VAL A 290 -2.72 -2.92 -17.57
CA VAL A 290 -3.84 -2.01 -17.85
C VAL A 290 -3.40 -0.86 -18.76
N ALA A 291 -2.22 -0.28 -18.52
CA ALA A 291 -1.68 0.78 -19.37
C ALA A 291 -1.36 0.27 -20.80
N THR A 292 -0.81 -0.94 -20.93
CA THR A 292 -0.56 -1.57 -22.23
C THR A 292 -1.87 -1.87 -22.98
N ASP A 293 -2.88 -2.39 -22.27
CA ASP A 293 -4.19 -2.68 -22.86
C ASP A 293 -4.89 -1.38 -23.31
N ALA A 294 -4.79 -0.31 -22.51
CA ALA A 294 -5.31 1.02 -22.87
C ALA A 294 -4.55 1.64 -24.05
N ALA A 295 -3.22 1.52 -24.08
CA ALA A 295 -2.40 1.99 -25.20
C ALA A 295 -2.69 1.21 -26.49
N LYS A 296 -2.93 -0.11 -26.38
CA LYS A 296 -3.36 -0.93 -27.52
C LYS A 296 -4.72 -0.46 -28.04
N ALA A 297 -5.71 -0.28 -27.16
CA ALA A 297 -7.03 0.21 -27.55
C ALA A 297 -6.99 1.62 -28.16
N ALA A 298 -6.09 2.50 -27.69
CA ALA A 298 -5.91 3.84 -28.26
C ALA A 298 -5.16 3.82 -29.60
N ASN A 299 -4.24 2.87 -29.80
CA ASN A 299 -3.49 2.70 -31.06
C ASN A 299 -4.27 1.91 -32.11
N ASP A 300 -5.29 1.14 -31.73
CA ASP A 300 -6.27 0.49 -32.63
C ASP A 300 -7.27 1.54 -33.19
N TYR A 301 -6.75 2.68 -33.68
CA TYR A 301 -7.52 3.84 -34.17
C TYR A 301 -8.15 3.61 -35.56
N LEU A 302 -7.70 2.60 -36.31
CA LEU A 302 -8.29 2.20 -37.58
C LEU A 302 -8.42 0.68 -37.59
N ASP A 303 -9.61 0.17 -37.94
CA ASP A 303 -9.69 -1.23 -38.36
C ASP A 303 -8.81 -1.40 -39.62
N ASP A 304 -8.26 -2.60 -39.83
CA ASP A 304 -7.35 -2.87 -40.96
C ASP A 304 -7.98 -2.52 -42.33
N ALA A 305 -9.32 -2.51 -42.42
CA ALA A 305 -10.04 -2.17 -43.65
C ALA A 305 -10.08 -0.66 -43.90
N THR A 306 -10.23 0.14 -42.85
CA THR A 306 -10.26 1.61 -42.88
C THR A 306 -8.85 2.16 -43.10
N MET A 307 -7.83 1.54 -42.48
CA MET A 307 -6.43 1.83 -42.78
C MET A 307 -6.09 1.54 -44.26
N ARG A 308 -6.52 0.37 -44.78
CA ARG A 308 -6.37 0.03 -46.20
C ARG A 308 -7.11 0.99 -47.13
N ALA A 309 -8.33 1.37 -46.78
CA ALA A 309 -9.13 2.32 -47.56
C ALA A 309 -8.48 3.71 -47.57
N ALA A 310 -7.99 4.20 -46.44
CA ALA A 310 -7.27 5.47 -46.34
C ALA A 310 -5.94 5.46 -47.12
N MET A 311 -5.16 4.38 -47.04
CA MET A 311 -3.93 4.22 -47.84
C MET A 311 -4.23 4.11 -49.34
N ALA A 312 -5.31 3.42 -49.72
CA ALA A 312 -5.75 3.35 -51.12
C ALA A 312 -6.19 4.72 -51.65
N ALA A 313 -6.92 5.49 -50.85
CA ALA A 313 -7.33 6.86 -51.18
C ALA A 313 -6.12 7.81 -51.31
N LEU A 314 -5.13 7.71 -50.41
CA LEU A 314 -3.90 8.50 -50.48
C LEU A 314 -3.07 8.14 -51.73
N ASN A 315 -2.95 6.85 -52.05
CA ASN A 315 -2.26 6.38 -53.26
C ASN A 315 -2.99 6.81 -54.54
N ALA A 316 -4.33 6.87 -54.52
CA ALA A 316 -5.13 7.37 -55.62
C ALA A 316 -4.97 8.89 -55.79
N ALA A 317 -4.97 9.65 -54.68
CA ALA A 317 -4.72 11.10 -54.71
C ALA A 317 -3.29 11.46 -55.13
N SER A 318 -2.32 10.57 -54.90
CA SER A 318 -0.93 10.74 -55.36
C SER A 318 -0.75 10.39 -56.84
N LYS A 319 -1.75 9.76 -57.47
CA LYS A 319 -1.79 9.52 -58.91
C LYS A 319 -2.66 10.59 -59.56
N VAL A 320 -2.02 11.71 -59.92
CA VAL A 320 -2.14 12.46 -61.18
C VAL A 320 -1.69 13.89 -60.90
N ASP A 321 -0.51 14.22 -61.41
CA ASP A 321 -0.36 15.37 -62.29
C ASP A 321 0.39 14.87 -63.54
N ASP A 322 -0.29 14.03 -64.33
CA ASP A 322 0.00 13.89 -65.77
C ASP A 322 -0.55 15.14 -66.50
N ALA A 323 -0.12 16.32 -66.03
CA ALA A 323 -0.30 17.54 -66.79
C ALA A 323 0.63 17.45 -68.01
N PRO A 324 0.13 17.66 -69.25
CA PRO A 324 1.00 17.67 -70.42
C PRO A 324 2.14 18.67 -70.19
N PRO A 325 3.40 18.31 -70.52
CA PRO A 325 4.55 19.13 -70.18
C PRO A 325 4.36 20.54 -70.74
N THR A 326 4.49 21.54 -69.87
CA THR A 326 4.48 22.95 -70.28
C THR A 326 5.56 23.16 -71.35
N PRO A 327 5.27 23.91 -72.44
CA PRO A 327 6.23 24.06 -73.53
C PRO A 327 7.53 24.68 -73.01
N PRO A 328 8.71 24.20 -73.48
CA PRO A 328 9.99 24.60 -72.93
C PRO A 328 10.18 26.11 -73.07
N ARG A 329 10.16 26.82 -71.95
CA ARG A 329 10.58 28.23 -71.88
C ARG A 329 12.08 28.28 -72.18
N LYS A 330 12.48 29.17 -73.11
CA LYS A 330 13.90 29.47 -73.39
C LYS A 330 14.57 29.96 -72.10
N VAL A 331 15.37 29.11 -71.48
CA VAL A 331 16.24 29.51 -70.36
C VAL A 331 17.45 30.21 -70.96
N VAL A 332 17.51 31.53 -70.82
CA VAL A 332 18.75 32.28 -71.03
C VAL A 332 19.66 31.95 -69.85
N GLY A 333 20.84 31.37 -70.13
CA GLY A 333 21.79 30.96 -69.10
C GLY A 333 22.25 32.15 -68.25
N ALA A 334 21.76 32.23 -67.01
CA ALA A 334 22.23 33.22 -66.06
C ALA A 334 23.57 32.76 -65.45
N ARG A 335 24.61 33.57 -65.67
CA ARG A 335 25.93 33.43 -65.04
C ARG A 335 25.81 33.77 -63.55
N PHE A 336 25.93 32.78 -62.67
CA PHE A 336 25.98 32.99 -61.22
C PHE A 336 27.37 33.47 -60.81
N GLY A 337 27.61 34.77 -60.94
CA GLY A 337 28.87 35.44 -60.58
C GLY A 337 28.69 36.72 -59.79
N ARG A 338 27.53 36.93 -59.16
CA ARG A 338 27.30 38.07 -58.27
C ARG A 338 26.37 37.71 -57.12
N VAL A 339 26.74 38.18 -55.93
CA VAL A 339 26.00 38.06 -54.67
C VAL A 339 24.61 38.69 -54.85
N LEU A 340 23.57 37.91 -54.57
CA LEU A 340 22.19 38.40 -54.54
C LEU A 340 22.04 39.38 -53.37
N ALA A 341 21.63 40.61 -53.69
CA ALA A 341 21.30 41.63 -52.70
C ALA A 341 20.09 41.18 -51.87
N SER A 342 20.17 41.40 -50.56
CA SER A 342 19.10 41.11 -49.60
C SER A 342 17.83 41.87 -49.96
N ARG A 343 16.74 41.12 -50.19
CA ARG A 343 15.41 41.70 -50.33
C ARG A 343 14.92 42.08 -48.93
N GLN A 344 14.60 43.36 -48.74
CA GLN A 344 13.88 43.84 -47.56
C GLN A 344 12.50 43.17 -47.50
N GLU A 345 12.18 42.54 -46.38
CA GLU A 345 10.82 42.16 -46.02
C GLU A 345 10.14 43.37 -45.37
N ASP A 346 8.90 43.65 -45.75
CA ASP A 346 8.10 44.72 -45.17
C ASP A 346 7.75 44.40 -43.70
N PRO A 347 7.75 45.39 -42.80
CA PRO A 347 7.53 45.15 -41.37
C PRO A 347 6.08 44.73 -41.09
N VAL A 348 5.94 43.60 -40.38
CA VAL A 348 4.68 43.19 -39.74
C VAL A 348 4.52 44.07 -38.49
N GLU A 349 3.40 44.80 -38.39
CA GLU A 349 3.04 45.59 -37.20
C GLU A 349 2.76 44.65 -36.02
N ASP A 350 3.60 44.74 -34.99
CA ASP A 350 3.60 43.92 -33.78
C ASP A 350 2.82 44.65 -32.66
N ASP A 351 1.55 44.99 -32.92
CA ASP A 351 0.74 45.87 -32.06
C ASP A 351 0.07 45.16 -30.85
N GLU A 352 0.31 43.85 -30.67
CA GLU A 352 -0.25 43.11 -29.52
C GLU A 352 0.71 43.03 -28.31
N LEU A 353 2.02 43.23 -28.50
CA LEU A 353 3.00 43.15 -27.40
C LEU A 353 3.15 44.45 -26.60
N SER A 354 2.86 45.60 -27.20
CA SER A 354 2.95 46.93 -26.55
C SER A 354 1.88 47.10 -25.46
N GLY A 355 0.65 46.64 -25.73
CA GLY A 355 -0.47 46.75 -24.79
C GLY A 355 -0.29 45.90 -23.52
N VAL A 356 0.34 44.73 -23.63
CA VAL A 356 0.56 43.82 -22.49
C VAL A 356 1.64 44.34 -21.54
N ILE A 357 2.62 45.12 -22.05
CA ILE A 357 3.70 45.68 -21.23
C ILE A 357 3.20 46.89 -20.41
N GLU A 358 2.32 47.73 -20.96
CA GLU A 358 1.75 48.88 -20.22
C GLU A 358 0.84 48.47 -19.04
N GLU A 359 0.21 47.30 -19.12
CA GLU A 359 -0.66 46.79 -18.06
C GLU A 359 0.15 46.23 -16.87
N PHE A 360 1.37 45.72 -17.14
CA PHE A 360 2.29 45.24 -16.11
C PHE A 360 2.96 46.36 -15.30
N ASP A 361 3.23 47.52 -15.91
CA ASP A 361 3.86 48.67 -15.25
C ASP A 361 2.94 49.44 -14.29
N ARG A 362 1.62 49.20 -14.34
CA ARG A 362 0.64 49.85 -13.46
C ARG A 362 0.31 49.07 -12.18
N ALA A 363 0.86 47.88 -12.00
CA ALA A 363 0.65 47.09 -10.79
C ALA A 363 1.48 47.64 -9.62
N PRO A 364 0.87 48.18 -8.54
CA PRO A 364 1.62 48.73 -7.42
C PRO A 364 2.37 47.62 -6.68
N GLY A 365 3.71 47.67 -6.71
CA GLY A 365 4.60 46.75 -5.98
C GLY A 365 5.52 45.89 -6.86
N PHE A 366 5.44 46.00 -8.18
CA PHE A 366 6.35 45.30 -9.09
C PHE A 366 7.55 46.19 -9.47
N ASP A 367 8.76 45.78 -9.06
CA ASP A 367 10.02 46.37 -9.54
C ASP A 367 10.72 45.38 -10.47
N PRO A 368 10.69 45.61 -11.80
CA PRO A 368 11.27 44.69 -12.78
C PRO A 368 12.80 44.55 -12.65
N ARG A 369 13.48 45.46 -11.95
CA ARG A 369 14.94 45.37 -11.73
C ARG A 369 15.33 44.33 -10.69
N ARG A 370 14.43 43.97 -9.77
CA ARG A 370 14.68 42.88 -8.78
C ARG A 370 14.64 41.49 -9.41
N VAL A 371 13.77 41.30 -10.41
CA VAL A 371 13.55 39.99 -11.06
C VAL A 371 14.73 39.60 -11.96
N LEU A 372 15.42 40.58 -12.56
CA LEU A 372 16.54 40.33 -13.47
C LEU A 372 17.91 40.25 -12.78
N SER A 373 18.02 40.61 -11.49
CA SER A 373 19.28 40.52 -10.74
C SER A 373 19.43 39.26 -9.87
N GLY A 374 18.46 38.34 -9.87
CA GLY A 374 18.58 37.03 -9.23
C GLY A 374 18.86 37.07 -7.72
N GLN A 375 18.19 37.94 -6.98
CA GLN A 375 18.14 37.92 -5.50
C GLN A 375 16.74 37.59 -5.00
#